data_AF-A0A2E5EI56-F1
#
_entry.id   AF-A0A2E5EI56-F1
#
_cell.length_a   1.000
_cell.length_b   1.000
_cell.length_c   1.000
_cell.angle_alpha   90.00
_cell.angle_beta   90.00
_cell.angle_gamma   90.00
#
_symmetry.space_group_name_H-M   'P 1'
#
loop_
_entity.id
_entity.type
_entity.pdbx_description
1 polymer ?
#
loop_
_entity_poly.entity_id
_entity_poly.type
_entity_poly.pdbx_seq_one_letter_code
_entity_poly.pdbx_strand_id
1 'polypeptide(L)'
;MFTSFTATTQAVDAGTPVSLTWVLDAQTPLLSLEMDPGQSVLGQTSVVVSPLITTHYTFRSEFLAGLTTTQITVTVKPIPTQEWDADLADWFGGVTLINEADDVAAVGNHIDFLRMHVWITSRNLRLAYENQPPIQALDSAYNMYFDVDDNPATGSPSIPERRSS
;
A
#
# COMPACT_ATOMS: atom_id res chain seq x y z
N MET A 1 11.12 -25.47 -27.76
CA MET A 1 10.57 -25.72 -26.40
C MET A 1 11.04 -24.67 -25.39
N PHE A 2 10.51 -24.62 -24.17
CA PHE A 2 10.96 -23.64 -23.17
C PHE A 2 12.34 -23.99 -22.59
N THR A 3 13.26 -23.03 -22.44
CA THR A 3 14.61 -23.28 -21.88
C THR A 3 14.85 -22.60 -20.54
N SER A 4 14.32 -21.40 -20.30
CA SER A 4 14.46 -20.73 -18.99
C SER A 4 13.39 -19.68 -18.75
N PHE A 5 12.86 -19.61 -17.52
CA PHE A 5 11.98 -18.55 -17.02
C PHE A 5 12.63 -18.00 -15.77
N THR A 6 12.85 -16.69 -15.72
CA THR A 6 13.52 -16.07 -14.57
C THR A 6 12.88 -14.74 -14.23
N ALA A 7 13.04 -14.34 -12.97
CA ALA A 7 12.71 -13.02 -12.48
C ALA A 7 13.98 -12.36 -11.94
N THR A 8 14.11 -11.04 -12.08
CA THR A 8 15.24 -10.30 -11.47
C THR A 8 15.31 -10.48 -9.96
N THR A 9 14.16 -10.65 -9.31
CA THR A 9 14.01 -11.05 -7.91
C THR A 9 12.64 -11.71 -7.72
N GLN A 10 12.52 -12.60 -6.73
CA GLN A 10 11.25 -13.24 -6.35
C GLN A 10 10.71 -12.71 -5.01
N ALA A 11 11.38 -11.75 -4.38
CA ALA A 11 10.92 -11.11 -3.15
C ALA A 11 11.05 -9.59 -3.26
N VAL A 12 9.91 -8.89 -3.24
CA VAL A 12 9.86 -7.44 -3.45
C VAL A 12 8.91 -6.74 -2.49
N ASP A 13 9.09 -5.44 -2.36
CA ASP A 13 8.06 -4.57 -1.82
C ASP A 13 6.92 -4.39 -2.83
N ALA A 14 5.68 -4.26 -2.37
CA ALA A 14 4.49 -4.09 -3.20
C ALA A 14 4.67 -2.93 -4.20
N GLY A 15 4.28 -3.18 -5.45
CA GLY A 15 4.40 -2.23 -6.54
C GLY A 15 5.81 -2.05 -7.08
N THR A 16 6.83 -2.70 -6.50
CA THR A 16 8.20 -2.64 -7.03
C THR A 16 8.27 -3.39 -8.36
N PRO A 17 8.83 -2.77 -9.42
CA PRO A 17 9.00 -3.41 -10.71
C PRO A 17 9.89 -4.66 -10.65
N VAL A 18 9.45 -5.75 -11.27
CA VAL A 18 10.18 -7.00 -11.48
C VAL A 18 10.22 -7.30 -12.97
N SER A 19 11.40 -7.62 -13.51
CA SER A 19 11.52 -8.06 -14.90
C SER A 19 11.45 -9.58 -14.96
N LEU A 20 10.43 -10.11 -15.64
CA LEU A 20 10.31 -11.52 -15.98
C LEU A 20 10.92 -11.72 -17.36
N THR A 21 11.84 -12.67 -17.49
CA THR A 21 12.58 -12.93 -18.75
C THR A 21 12.51 -14.42 -19.08
N TRP A 22 12.36 -14.73 -20.36
CA TRP A 22 12.31 -16.11 -20.83
C TRP A 22 13.15 -16.34 -22.08
N VAL A 23 13.55 -17.60 -22.24
CA VAL A 23 14.22 -18.10 -23.46
C VAL A 23 13.44 -19.29 -23.98
N LEU A 24 13.24 -19.29 -25.30
CA LEU A 24 12.62 -20.38 -26.04
C LEU A 24 13.68 -21.01 -26.95
N ASP A 25 13.59 -22.31 -27.14
CA ASP A 25 14.33 -23.04 -28.15
C ASP A 25 13.75 -22.72 -29.54
N ALA A 26 14.62 -22.11 -30.35
CA ALA A 26 14.30 -21.57 -31.67
C ALA A 26 14.04 -22.63 -32.76
N GLN A 27 14.25 -23.92 -32.46
CA GLN A 27 14.13 -24.98 -33.47
C GLN A 27 12.69 -25.47 -33.70
N THR A 28 11.75 -25.08 -32.82
CA THR A 28 10.34 -25.46 -32.95
C THR A 28 9.47 -24.23 -33.23
N PRO A 29 8.64 -24.22 -34.30
CA PRO A 29 7.72 -23.12 -34.55
C PRO A 29 6.77 -22.88 -33.37
N LEU A 30 6.74 -21.64 -32.90
CA LEU A 30 5.87 -21.17 -31.82
C LEU A 30 4.51 -20.75 -32.40
N LEU A 31 3.43 -21.25 -31.80
CA LEU A 31 2.05 -20.95 -32.20
C LEU A 31 1.44 -19.87 -31.31
N SER A 32 1.60 -19.98 -29.99
CA SER A 32 1.10 -19.00 -29.03
C SER A 32 2.03 -18.85 -27.83
N LEU A 33 1.99 -17.67 -27.22
CA LEU A 33 2.74 -17.35 -26.01
C LEU A 33 1.90 -16.43 -25.13
N GLU A 34 1.53 -16.93 -23.96
CA GLU A 34 0.62 -16.29 -23.03
C GLU A 34 1.23 -16.26 -21.63
N MET A 35 0.93 -15.19 -20.90
CA MET A 35 1.32 -15.05 -19.50
C MET A 35 0.10 -14.67 -18.66
N ASP A 36 -0.19 -15.47 -17.65
CA ASP A 36 -1.18 -15.20 -16.63
C ASP A 36 -0.53 -14.75 -15.32
N PRO A 37 -1.13 -13.82 -14.56
CA PRO A 37 -2.22 -12.95 -15.00
C PRO A 37 -1.71 -12.01 -16.10
N GLY A 38 -2.48 -11.88 -17.19
CA GLY A 38 -2.08 -10.99 -18.28
C GLY A 38 -2.62 -11.35 -19.64
N GLN A 39 -1.78 -11.13 -20.65
CA GLN A 39 -2.10 -11.11 -22.07
C GLN A 39 -1.06 -11.91 -22.87
N SER A 40 -1.26 -12.02 -24.18
CA SER A 40 -0.23 -12.58 -25.05
C SER A 40 1.06 -11.77 -24.97
N VAL A 41 2.18 -12.49 -24.90
CA VAL A 41 3.54 -11.95 -24.91
C VAL A 41 4.32 -12.46 -26.13
N LEU A 42 3.60 -12.82 -27.20
CA LEU A 42 4.18 -13.31 -28.44
C LEU A 42 5.14 -12.26 -29.04
N GLY A 43 6.31 -12.71 -29.48
CA GLY A 43 7.36 -11.85 -30.01
C GLY A 43 8.19 -11.10 -28.97
N GLN A 44 7.87 -11.25 -27.68
CA GLN A 44 8.65 -10.69 -26.57
C GLN A 44 9.55 -11.75 -25.95
N THR A 45 10.60 -11.29 -25.26
CA THR A 45 11.50 -12.12 -24.44
C THR A 45 11.49 -11.73 -22.97
N SER A 46 10.82 -10.63 -22.63
CA SER A 46 10.72 -10.12 -21.27
C SER A 46 9.51 -9.22 -21.09
N VAL A 47 9.04 -9.09 -19.86
CA VAL A 47 8.01 -8.14 -19.44
C VAL A 47 8.32 -7.60 -18.05
N VAL A 48 7.96 -6.34 -17.80
CA VAL A 48 8.06 -5.72 -16.48
C VAL A 48 6.69 -5.77 -15.81
N VAL A 49 6.64 -6.28 -14.58
CA VAL A 49 5.43 -6.39 -13.76
C VAL A 49 5.63 -5.66 -12.42
N SER A 50 4.56 -5.16 -11.81
CA SER A 50 4.62 -4.44 -10.53
C SER A 50 3.56 -5.00 -9.56
N PRO A 51 3.80 -6.18 -8.95
CA PRO A 51 2.80 -6.87 -8.14
C PRO A 51 2.51 -6.12 -6.84
N LEU A 52 1.23 -5.88 -6.55
CA LEU A 52 0.77 -5.31 -5.28
C LEU A 52 0.55 -6.38 -4.18
N ILE A 53 0.30 -7.61 -4.60
CA ILE A 53 0.15 -8.80 -3.75
C ILE A 53 1.00 -9.93 -4.31
N THR A 54 1.31 -10.95 -3.49
CA THR A 54 2.01 -12.15 -3.96
C THR A 54 1.28 -12.73 -5.15
N THR A 55 1.97 -12.80 -6.29
CA THR A 55 1.38 -13.13 -7.58
C THR A 55 2.13 -14.31 -8.20
N HIS A 56 1.37 -15.28 -8.70
CA HIS A 56 1.90 -16.40 -9.45
C HIS A 56 1.80 -16.08 -10.95
N TYR A 57 2.95 -16.00 -11.61
CA TYR A 57 3.04 -15.80 -13.06
C TYR A 57 3.16 -17.13 -13.76
N THR A 58 2.12 -17.54 -14.47
CA THR A 58 2.09 -18.76 -15.25
C THR A 58 2.36 -18.42 -16.70
N PHE A 59 3.40 -19.03 -17.27
CA PHE A 59 3.79 -18.86 -18.64
C PHE A 59 3.38 -20.08 -19.45
N ARG A 60 2.64 -19.86 -20.53
CA ARG A 60 2.12 -20.91 -21.40
C ARG A 60 2.62 -20.70 -22.81
N SER A 61 3.34 -21.68 -23.34
CA SER A 61 3.86 -21.67 -24.71
C SER A 61 3.30 -22.85 -25.47
N GLU A 62 2.72 -22.60 -26.64
CA GLU A 62 2.26 -23.64 -27.55
C GLU A 62 3.19 -23.71 -28.75
N PHE A 63 3.80 -24.88 -28.96
CA PHE A 63 4.58 -25.19 -30.14
C PHE A 63 3.84 -26.23 -30.98
N LEU A 64 4.25 -26.40 -32.23
CA LEU A 64 3.72 -27.49 -33.07
C LEU A 64 3.93 -28.87 -32.42
N ALA A 65 4.99 -29.02 -31.62
CA ALA A 65 5.30 -30.23 -30.87
C ALA A 65 4.44 -30.43 -29.61
N GLY A 66 3.67 -29.42 -29.19
CA GLY A 66 2.79 -29.49 -28.02
C GLY A 66 2.87 -28.26 -27.12
N LEU A 67 2.11 -28.33 -26.02
CA LEU A 67 1.98 -27.28 -25.02
C LEU A 67 3.02 -27.46 -23.90
N THR A 68 3.60 -26.35 -23.45
CA THR A 68 4.44 -26.28 -22.25
C THR A 68 3.95 -25.18 -21.32
N THR A 69 3.95 -25.45 -20.03
CA THR A 69 3.56 -24.51 -18.98
C THR A 69 4.65 -24.44 -17.91
N THR A 70 4.99 -23.25 -17.45
CA THR A 70 5.91 -23.03 -16.32
C THR A 70 5.39 -21.90 -15.43
N GLN A 71 5.91 -21.78 -14.21
CA GLN A 71 5.42 -20.80 -13.24
C GLN A 71 6.56 -20.19 -12.43
N ILE A 72 6.45 -18.88 -12.16
CA ILE A 72 7.26 -18.16 -11.18
C ILE A 72 6.33 -17.54 -10.15
N THR A 73 6.76 -17.52 -8.89
CA THR A 73 6.07 -16.79 -7.84
C THR A 73 6.88 -15.56 -7.46
N VAL A 74 6.25 -14.38 -7.55
CA VAL A 74 6.82 -13.16 -6.99
C VAL A 74 6.11 -12.87 -5.67
N THR A 75 6.85 -13.03 -4.58
CA THR A 75 6.36 -12.79 -3.22
C THR A 75 6.46 -11.31 -2.89
N VAL A 76 5.32 -10.71 -2.55
CA VAL A 76 5.29 -9.37 -1.98
C VAL A 76 5.55 -9.50 -0.48
N LYS A 77 6.59 -8.83 0.00
CA LYS A 77 6.95 -8.83 1.42
C LYS A 77 5.79 -8.28 2.24
N PRO A 78 5.42 -8.95 3.34
CA PRO A 78 4.44 -8.40 4.27
C PRO A 78 4.96 -7.07 4.80
N ILE A 79 4.04 -6.13 5.02
CA ILE A 79 4.37 -4.90 5.74
C ILE A 79 4.73 -5.34 7.16
N PRO A 80 5.90 -4.94 7.70
CA PRO A 80 6.22 -5.26 9.08
C PRO A 80 5.13 -4.69 9.98
N THR A 81 4.48 -5.57 10.73
CA THR A 81 3.58 -5.19 11.82
C THR A 81 4.46 -4.67 12.94
N GLN A 82 4.58 -3.35 13.02
CA GLN A 82 5.15 -2.73 14.21
C GLN A 82 4.02 -2.56 15.22
N GLU A 83 4.17 -3.18 16.39
CA GLU A 83 3.29 -2.92 17.53
C GLU A 83 3.67 -1.55 18.10
N TRP A 84 2.69 -0.66 18.20
CA TRP A 84 2.86 0.68 18.77
C TRP A 84 2.11 0.68 20.10
N ASP A 85 2.85 0.83 21.20
CA ASP A 85 2.32 0.85 22.56
C ASP A 85 1.95 2.25 23.06
N ALA A 86 2.00 3.25 22.17
CA ALA A 86 1.79 4.66 22.47
C ALA A 86 2.91 5.33 23.31
N ASP A 87 4.10 4.74 23.44
CA ASP A 87 5.25 5.41 24.06
C ASP A 87 5.89 6.42 23.10
N LEU A 88 5.74 7.72 23.40
CA LEU A 88 6.29 8.88 22.66
C LEU A 88 7.79 8.78 22.30
N ALA A 89 8.56 7.94 23.00
CA ALA A 89 9.95 7.67 22.68
C ALA A 89 10.14 6.88 21.37
N ASP A 90 9.18 6.06 20.94
CA ASP A 90 9.28 5.26 19.71
C ASP A 90 9.02 6.05 18.41
N TRP A 91 8.64 7.33 18.54
CA TRP A 91 8.07 8.15 17.47
C TRP A 91 9.16 9.04 16.83
N PHE A 92 10.24 8.43 16.34
CA PHE A 92 11.30 9.18 15.66
C PHE A 92 10.91 9.55 14.21
N GLY A 93 11.20 10.79 13.80
CA GLY A 93 11.16 11.24 12.40
C GLY A 93 9.85 11.84 11.88
N GLY A 94 8.89 12.14 12.75
CA GLY A 94 7.60 12.70 12.36
C GLY A 94 7.62 14.22 12.25
N VAL A 95 6.63 14.75 11.55
CA VAL A 95 6.36 16.19 11.58
C VAL A 95 5.34 16.47 12.67
N THR A 96 5.70 17.34 13.61
CA THR A 96 4.72 17.96 14.52
C THR A 96 3.93 19.00 13.74
N LEU A 97 2.63 18.78 13.58
CA LEU A 97 1.77 19.68 12.79
C LEU A 97 1.19 20.81 13.65
N ILE A 98 0.93 20.51 14.92
CA ILE A 98 0.35 21.44 15.89
C ILE A 98 1.11 21.20 17.20
N ASN A 99 1.52 22.29 17.84
CA ASN A 99 2.03 22.32 19.20
C ASN A 99 1.47 23.58 19.86
N GLU A 100 0.40 23.42 20.62
CA GLU A 100 -0.29 24.54 21.28
C GLU A 100 0.13 24.65 22.75
N ALA A 101 -0.18 25.81 23.33
CA ALA A 101 0.10 26.10 24.72
C ALA A 101 -1.16 25.84 25.54
N ASP A 102 -1.00 25.57 26.84
CA ASP A 102 -2.10 25.39 27.78
C ASP A 102 -2.91 26.69 27.88
N ASP A 103 -4.02 26.77 27.15
CA ASP A 103 -4.84 27.97 27.04
C ASP A 103 -6.31 27.75 27.45
N VAL A 104 -6.71 26.51 27.77
CA VAL A 104 -8.05 26.17 28.26
C VAL A 104 -8.04 25.51 29.63
N ALA A 105 -8.00 26.32 30.69
CA ALA A 105 -8.05 25.84 32.08
C ALA A 105 -9.49 25.58 32.62
N ALA A 106 -10.53 25.63 31.78
CA ALA A 106 -11.93 25.56 32.22
C ALA A 106 -12.46 24.12 32.30
N VAL A 107 -13.16 23.79 33.40
CA VAL A 107 -13.84 22.49 33.59
C VAL A 107 -14.89 22.29 32.50
N GLY A 108 -14.70 21.28 31.66
CA GLY A 108 -15.65 20.91 30.59
C GLY A 108 -15.15 21.10 29.16
N ASN A 109 -13.88 21.46 28.93
CA ASN A 109 -13.29 21.29 27.61
C ASN A 109 -12.81 19.84 27.45
N HIS A 110 -13.43 19.11 26.52
CA HIS A 110 -13.14 17.68 26.29
C HIS A 110 -11.99 17.47 25.30
N ILE A 111 -11.50 18.55 24.67
CA ILE A 111 -10.39 18.56 23.71
C ILE A 111 -9.49 19.75 24.06
N ASP A 112 -8.56 19.53 24.97
CA ASP A 112 -7.45 20.43 25.22
C ASP A 112 -6.23 19.78 24.56
N PHE A 113 -5.97 20.14 23.31
CA PHE A 113 -5.01 19.45 22.46
C PHE A 113 -3.61 19.93 22.82
N LEU A 114 -2.62 19.04 22.81
CA LEU A 114 -1.22 19.38 23.08
C LEU A 114 -0.42 19.36 21.79
N ARG A 115 -0.47 18.22 21.08
CA ARG A 115 0.26 18.05 19.82
C ARG A 115 -0.27 16.96 18.93
N MET A 116 -0.08 17.15 17.62
CA MET A 116 -0.28 16.14 16.58
C MET A 116 1.04 15.79 15.96
N HIS A 117 1.23 14.50 15.72
CA HIS A 117 2.33 14.04 14.89
C HIS A 117 1.80 13.21 13.73
N VAL A 118 2.39 13.42 12.55
CA VAL A 118 2.07 12.67 11.33
C VAL A 118 3.32 12.03 10.74
N TRP A 119 3.16 10.78 10.31
CA TRP A 119 4.14 10.06 9.49
C TRP A 119 3.48 9.50 8.25
N ILE A 120 4.15 9.69 7.12
CA ILE A 120 3.74 9.15 5.83
C ILE A 120 4.88 8.31 5.28
N THR A 121 4.51 7.12 4.82
CA THR A 121 5.37 6.24 4.02
C THR A 121 4.68 5.96 2.69
N SER A 122 5.32 5.23 1.79
CA SER A 122 4.68 4.79 0.54
C SER A 122 3.45 3.88 0.75
N ARG A 123 3.17 3.42 1.98
CA ARG A 123 2.09 2.46 2.25
C ARG A 123 1.19 2.81 3.44
N ASN A 124 1.61 3.72 4.30
CA ASN A 124 0.92 3.99 5.56
C ASN A 124 0.91 5.49 5.85
N LEU A 125 -0.24 5.98 6.29
CA LEU A 125 -0.41 7.23 7.01
C LEU A 125 -0.60 6.88 8.49
N ARG A 126 0.13 7.55 9.38
CA ARG A 126 0.01 7.39 10.84
C ARG A 126 -0.23 8.74 11.48
N LEU A 127 -1.17 8.77 12.42
CA LEU A 127 -1.53 9.94 13.22
C LEU A 127 -1.41 9.58 14.70
N ALA A 128 -0.74 10.45 15.46
CA ALA A 128 -0.77 10.44 16.92
C ALA A 128 -1.19 11.80 17.42
N TYR A 129 -1.96 11.83 18.51
CA TYR A 129 -2.35 13.07 19.17
C TYR A 129 -2.17 12.94 20.68
N GLU A 130 -1.82 14.06 21.33
CA GLU A 130 -1.75 14.20 22.78
C GLU A 130 -2.70 15.31 23.22
N ASN A 131 -3.28 15.16 24.42
CA ASN A 131 -4.06 16.21 25.08
C ASN A 131 -3.28 16.78 26.27
N GLN A 132 -3.58 18.02 26.63
CA GLN A 132 -3.31 18.57 27.95
C GLN A 132 -4.50 18.30 28.88
N PRO A 133 -4.23 18.23 30.19
CA PRO A 133 -4.36 17.05 31.08
C PRO A 133 -5.14 15.79 30.60
N PRO A 134 -5.14 14.68 31.39
CA PRO A 134 -5.90 13.48 31.04
C PRO A 134 -7.40 13.78 30.87
N ILE A 135 -7.96 13.37 29.74
CA ILE A 135 -9.41 13.43 29.49
C ILE A 135 -10.11 12.58 30.55
N GLN A 136 -11.01 13.19 31.32
CA GLN A 136 -11.72 12.50 32.40
C GLN A 136 -13.02 11.81 31.94
N ALA A 137 -13.50 12.10 30.72
CA ALA A 137 -14.68 11.47 30.12
C ALA A 137 -14.55 11.33 28.59
N LEU A 138 -14.79 10.13 28.05
CA LEU A 138 -14.82 9.83 26.60
C LEU A 138 -16.22 10.03 26.00
N ASP A 139 -16.91 11.09 26.38
CA ASP A 139 -18.28 11.40 25.94
C ASP A 139 -18.33 12.27 24.67
N SER A 140 -17.17 12.68 24.16
CA SER A 140 -17.02 13.38 22.88
C SER A 140 -16.64 12.42 21.74
N ALA A 141 -17.26 12.61 20.57
CA ALA A 141 -16.94 11.85 19.37
C ALA A 141 -15.77 12.50 18.62
N TYR A 142 -14.66 11.77 18.48
CA TYR A 142 -13.55 12.15 17.60
C TYR A 142 -13.90 11.74 16.17
N ASN A 143 -13.88 12.69 15.23
CA ASN A 143 -14.01 12.39 13.81
C ASN A 143 -12.68 12.68 13.11
N MET A 144 -12.19 11.73 12.32
CA MET A 144 -11.07 11.91 11.41
C MET A 144 -11.56 11.72 9.98
N TYR A 145 -11.26 12.68 9.11
CA TYR A 145 -11.63 12.64 7.70
C TYR A 145 -10.37 12.54 6.85
N PHE A 146 -10.36 11.58 5.92
CA PHE A 146 -9.27 11.39 4.96
C PHE A 146 -9.86 11.45 3.55
N ASP A 147 -9.35 12.37 2.73
CA ASP A 147 -9.52 12.33 1.28
C ASP A 147 -8.37 11.47 0.72
N VAL A 148 -8.73 10.39 0.04
CA VAL A 148 -7.78 9.38 -0.47
C VAL A 148 -7.76 9.29 -1.98
N ASP A 149 -8.63 10.03 -2.67
CA ASP A 149 -8.80 9.99 -4.12
C ASP A 149 -8.60 11.35 -4.81
N ASP A 150 -8.36 12.42 -4.03
CA ASP A 150 -8.14 13.80 -4.53
C ASP A 150 -9.30 14.30 -5.41
N ASN A 151 -10.48 13.71 -5.22
CA ASN A 151 -11.67 14.08 -5.96
C ASN A 151 -12.60 14.87 -5.04
N PRO A 152 -12.65 16.21 -5.19
CA PRO A 152 -13.45 17.05 -4.31
C PRO A 152 -14.97 16.82 -4.45
N ALA A 153 -15.40 16.04 -5.46
CA ALA A 153 -16.80 15.67 -5.67
C ALA A 153 -17.22 14.39 -4.94
N THR A 154 -16.29 13.58 -4.43
CA THR A 154 -16.57 12.30 -3.74
C THR A 154 -16.43 12.38 -2.22
N GLY A 155 -15.93 13.51 -1.68
CA GLY A 155 -15.92 13.79 -0.25
C GLY A 155 -17.33 13.90 0.35
N SER A 156 -17.49 13.48 1.60
CA SER A 156 -18.79 13.60 2.29
C SER A 156 -19.16 15.08 2.42
N PRO A 157 -20.29 15.54 1.84
CA PRO A 157 -20.68 16.95 1.90
C PRO A 157 -20.96 17.33 3.36
N SER A 158 -20.21 18.33 3.83
CA SER A 158 -20.31 19.07 5.11
C SER A 158 -21.40 18.59 6.08
N ILE A 159 -20.99 18.12 7.26
CA ILE A 159 -21.88 17.99 8.42
C ILE A 159 -22.49 19.38 8.68
N PRO A 160 -23.83 19.55 8.67
CA PRO A 160 -24.42 20.81 9.06
C PRO A 160 -24.17 21.01 10.56
N GLU A 161 -23.33 21.98 10.91
CA GLU A 161 -23.25 22.45 12.29
C GLU A 161 -24.67 22.79 12.77
N ARG A 162 -25.16 22.06 13.78
CA ARG A 162 -26.37 22.43 14.50
C ARG A 162 -26.11 23.77 15.17
N ARG A 163 -26.56 24.86 14.53
CA ARG A 163 -26.75 26.13 15.24
C ARG A 163 -27.90 25.94 16.22
N SER A 164 -27.57 25.79 17.49
CA SER A 164 -28.51 25.92 18.59
C SER A 164 -29.13 27.32 18.53
N SER A 165 -30.45 27.37 18.40
CA SER A 165 -31.28 28.56 18.64
C SER A 165 -31.28 28.95 20.12
#